data_AF-Q7UZM5-F1
#
_entry.id   AF-Q7UZM5-F1
#
_cell.length_a   1.000
_cell.length_b   1.000
_cell.length_c   1.000
_cell.angle_alpha   90.00
_cell.angle_beta   90.00
_cell.angle_gamma   90.00
#
_symmetry.space_group_name_H-M   'P 1'
#
loop_
_entity.id
_entity.type
_entity.pdbx_description
1 polymer ?
#
loop_
_entity_poly.entity_id
_entity_poly.type
_entity_poly.pdbx_seq_one_letter_code
_entity_poly.pdbx_strand_id
1 'polypeptide(L)'
;MIKNVIKNICLIGFALIGPITLPAGGIQRDLNKYNTLNNSKEIILNSNCSLYTFPKINAKKLLVLDTGSSLSVLQKWVVKENDTWARVELLTNQFIEHPNRTKRGWIKI
;
A
#
# COMPACT_ATOMS: atom_id res chain seq x y z
N MET A 1 -27.55 -0.76 -48.70
CA MET A 1 -26.23 -0.09 -48.83
C MET A 1 -25.97 0.95 -47.74
N ILE A 2 -26.93 1.82 -47.42
CA ILE A 2 -26.84 2.89 -46.38
C ILE A 2 -26.40 2.40 -44.98
N LYS A 3 -26.86 1.22 -44.53
CA LYS A 3 -26.47 0.68 -43.21
C LYS A 3 -24.96 0.41 -43.08
N ASN A 4 -24.31 -0.03 -44.16
CA ASN A 4 -22.86 -0.28 -44.15
C ASN A 4 -22.07 1.03 -44.18
N VAL A 5 -22.58 2.05 -44.88
CA VAL A 5 -21.97 3.38 -44.91
C VAL A 5 -22.05 4.04 -43.52
N ILE A 6 -23.21 4.00 -42.87
CA ILE A 6 -23.39 4.51 -41.51
C ILE A 6 -22.50 3.75 -40.51
N LYS A 7 -22.45 2.41 -40.62
CA LYS A 7 -21.57 1.58 -39.77
C LYS A 7 -20.11 1.97 -39.91
N ASN A 8 -19.62 2.16 -41.14
CA ASN A 8 -18.24 2.52 -41.40
C ASN A 8 -17.91 3.93 -40.90
N ILE A 9 -18.80 4.91 -41.12
CA ILE A 9 -18.63 6.28 -40.61
C ILE A 9 -18.60 6.28 -39.08
N CYS A 10 -19.48 5.51 -38.44
CA CYS A 10 -19.52 5.40 -36.99
C CYS A 10 -18.24 4.74 -36.42
N LEU A 11 -17.76 3.67 -37.07
CA LEU A 11 -16.51 3.00 -36.69
C LEU A 11 -15.30 3.94 -36.77
N ILE A 12 -15.22 4.72 -37.85
CA ILE A 12 -14.14 5.70 -38.09
C ILE A 12 -14.23 6.83 -37.06
N GLY A 13 -15.43 7.34 -36.76
CA GLY A 13 -15.63 8.38 -35.75
C GLY A 13 -15.19 7.95 -34.35
N PHE A 14 -15.55 6.74 -33.92
CA PHE A 14 -15.10 6.20 -32.63
C PHE A 14 -13.59 5.96 -32.58
N ALA A 15 -12.99 5.48 -33.67
CA ALA A 15 -11.55 5.27 -33.75
C ALA A 15 -10.74 6.58 -33.70
N LEU A 16 -11.26 7.67 -34.27
CA LEU A 16 -10.58 8.97 -34.26
C LEU A 16 -10.73 9.72 -32.93
N ILE A 17 -11.93 9.70 -32.33
CA ILE A 17 -12.28 10.56 -31.18
C ILE A 17 -12.09 9.84 -29.84
N GLY A 18 -12.24 8.51 -29.82
CA GLY A 18 -12.05 7.69 -28.61
C GLY A 18 -10.69 7.90 -27.94
N PRO A 19 -9.55 7.83 -28.68
CA PRO A 19 -8.22 7.98 -28.09
C PRO A 19 -7.91 9.37 -27.53
N ILE A 20 -8.61 10.41 -27.99
CA ILE A 20 -8.36 11.82 -27.62
C ILE A 20 -9.15 12.19 -26.35
N THR A 21 -10.32 11.57 -26.17
CA THR A 21 -11.27 11.89 -25.08
C THR A 21 -11.13 10.97 -23.88
N LEU A 22 -10.51 9.81 -24.04
CA LEU A 22 -10.15 8.96 -22.92
C LEU A 22 -8.95 9.60 -22.20
N PRO A 23 -9.07 9.92 -20.90
CA PRO A 23 -7.91 10.26 -20.11
C PRO A 23 -6.93 9.10 -20.26
N ALA A 24 -5.72 9.37 -20.77
CA ALA A 24 -4.65 8.39 -20.77
C ALA A 24 -4.62 7.78 -19.37
N GLY A 25 -4.85 6.48 -19.26
CA GLY A 25 -5.20 5.76 -18.03
C GLY A 25 -4.11 5.73 -16.95
N GLY A 26 -3.31 6.78 -16.81
CA GLY A 26 -2.56 7.09 -15.62
C GLY A 26 -3.52 7.65 -14.58
N ILE A 27 -3.97 6.79 -13.67
CA ILE A 27 -4.55 7.26 -12.41
C ILE A 27 -3.45 8.10 -11.73
N GLN A 28 -3.56 9.43 -11.78
CA GLN A 28 -2.73 10.31 -10.96
C GLN A 28 -3.23 10.17 -9.53
N ARG A 29 -2.77 9.11 -8.87
CA ARG A 29 -2.89 8.97 -7.43
C ARG A 29 -2.00 10.04 -6.83
N ASP A 30 -2.62 11.12 -6.38
CA ASP A 30 -1.99 12.08 -5.49
C ASP A 30 -1.62 11.33 -4.20
N LEU A 31 -0.38 10.84 -4.15
CA LEU A 31 0.19 10.17 -2.98
C LEU A 31 0.20 11.09 -1.76
N ASN A 32 0.11 12.41 -1.98
CA ASN A 32 0.13 13.41 -0.93
C ASN A 32 -1.20 13.49 -0.18
N LYS A 33 -2.34 13.12 -0.80
CA LYS A 33 -3.65 13.03 -0.11
C LYS A 33 -3.68 11.96 0.99
N TYR A 34 -2.80 10.96 0.94
CA TYR A 34 -2.63 9.96 2.02
C TYR A 34 -1.51 10.30 3.00
N ASN A 35 -0.71 11.34 2.73
CA ASN A 35 0.38 11.78 3.61
C ASN A 35 -0.09 12.66 4.77
N THR A 36 -1.40 12.90 4.92
CA THR A 36 -1.97 13.69 6.02
C THR A 36 -2.04 12.97 7.36
N LEU A 37 -1.32 11.86 7.55
CA LEU A 37 -1.06 11.30 8.88
C LEU A 37 0.13 12.02 9.52
N ASN A 38 -0.19 13.23 9.97
CA ASN A 38 0.63 14.12 10.75
C ASN A 38 0.77 13.57 12.18
N ASN A 39 1.87 12.89 12.48
CA ASN A 39 2.60 12.83 13.77
C ASN A 39 3.46 11.57 13.78
N SER A 40 4.77 11.76 13.93
CA SER A 40 5.82 10.73 14.10
C SER A 40 5.46 9.36 13.51
N LYS A 41 5.83 9.13 12.25
CA LYS A 41 5.77 7.79 11.66
C LYS A 41 6.58 6.78 12.47
N GLU A 42 7.46 7.21 13.36
CA GLU A 42 8.34 6.33 14.11
C GLU A 42 7.75 5.96 15.47
N ILE A 43 7.74 4.66 15.78
CA ILE A 43 7.37 4.11 17.09
C ILE A 43 8.52 3.25 17.61
N ILE A 44 8.71 3.23 18.92
CA ILE A 44 9.66 2.36 19.59
C ILE A 44 8.87 1.25 20.28
N LEU A 45 9.25 0.00 20.04
CA LEU A 45 8.61 -1.13 20.72
C LEU A 45 8.95 -1.14 22.21
N ASN A 46 7.94 -1.12 23.06
CA ASN A 46 8.09 -1.26 24.51
C ASN A 46 8.07 -2.74 24.98
N SER A 47 7.75 -3.66 24.09
CA SER A 47 7.77 -5.11 24.37
C SER A 47 8.11 -5.89 23.11
N ASN A 48 8.56 -7.13 23.29
CA ASN A 48 8.84 -8.02 22.17
C ASN A 48 7.55 -8.33 21.41
N CYS A 49 7.57 -8.16 20.09
CA CYS A 49 6.42 -8.36 19.22
C CYS A 49 6.82 -9.19 18.00
N SER A 50 5.84 -9.64 17.21
CA SER A 50 6.10 -10.33 15.94
C SER A 50 5.50 -9.54 14.78
N LEU A 51 6.23 -9.50 13.66
CA LEU A 51 5.71 -9.08 12.38
C LEU A 51 4.89 -10.20 11.75
N TYR A 52 3.71 -9.87 11.25
CA TYR A 52 2.79 -10.77 10.58
C TYR A 52 2.67 -10.45 9.09
N THR A 53 2.37 -11.44 8.26
CA THR A 53 2.16 -11.26 6.82
C THR A 53 0.90 -10.45 6.47
N PHE A 54 -0.16 -10.57 7.28
CA PHE A 54 -1.45 -9.88 7.10
C PHE A 54 -2.11 -9.60 8.46
N PRO A 55 -3.08 -8.66 8.54
CA PRO A 55 -3.66 -8.22 9.81
C PRO A 55 -4.70 -9.22 10.36
N LYS A 56 -4.22 -10.38 10.82
CA LYS A 56 -5.01 -11.40 11.54
C LYS A 56 -4.14 -12.13 12.55
N ILE A 57 -4.76 -12.59 13.64
CA ILE A 57 -4.08 -13.29 14.75
C ILE A 57 -3.41 -14.60 14.29
N ASN A 58 -4.03 -15.32 13.34
CA ASN A 58 -3.52 -16.60 12.83
C ASN A 58 -2.55 -16.43 11.64
N ALA A 59 -2.08 -15.22 11.35
CA ALA A 59 -1.17 -14.97 10.26
C ALA A 59 0.22 -15.56 10.52
N LYS A 60 0.95 -15.87 9.45
CA LYS A 60 2.33 -16.36 9.55
C LYS A 60 3.22 -15.25 10.13
N LYS A 61 3.98 -15.59 11.16
CA LYS A 61 5.02 -14.73 11.74
C LYS A 61 6.21 -14.66 10.78
N LEU A 62 6.62 -13.45 10.43
CA LEU A 62 7.74 -13.13 9.55
C LEU A 62 9.04 -12.96 10.32
N LEU A 63 8.98 -12.19 11.40
CA LEU A 63 10.14 -11.78 12.18
C LEU A 63 9.69 -11.51 13.62
N VAL A 64 10.53 -11.87 14.59
CA VAL A 64 10.35 -11.43 15.99
C VAL A 64 11.16 -10.16 16.16
N LEU A 65 10.52 -9.14 16.71
CA LEU A 65 11.09 -7.84 17.02
C LEU A 65 11.33 -7.74 18.51
N ASP A 66 12.52 -7.31 18.87
CA ASP A 66 12.90 -7.09 20.26
C ASP A 66 12.46 -5.71 20.74
N THR A 67 12.28 -5.61 22.06
CA THR A 67 12.03 -4.34 22.76
C THR A 67 13.14 -3.34 22.45
N GLY A 68 12.76 -2.07 22.23
CA GLY A 68 13.67 -1.01 21.83
C GLY A 68 13.87 -0.86 20.31
N SER A 69 13.29 -1.76 19.50
CA SER A 69 13.34 -1.63 18.04
C SER A 69 12.52 -0.43 17.55
N SER A 70 13.12 0.37 16.68
CA SER A 70 12.47 1.50 16.02
C SER A 70 11.76 1.05 14.74
N LEU A 71 10.49 1.42 14.60
CA LEU A 71 9.63 1.05 13.49
C LEU A 71 9.00 2.29 12.86
N SER A 72 8.88 2.33 11.54
CA SER A 72 8.10 3.32 10.82
C SER A 72 6.70 2.77 10.48
N VAL A 73 5.66 3.40 10.97
CA VAL A 73 4.24 3.13 10.69
C VAL A 73 3.91 3.67 9.31
N LEU A 74 3.59 2.73 8.41
CA LEU A 74 3.18 3.03 7.04
C LEU A 74 1.68 3.23 6.93
N GLN A 75 0.89 2.40 7.62
CA GLN A 75 -0.56 2.43 7.53
C GLN A 75 -1.20 1.85 8.80
N LYS A 76 -2.32 2.42 9.23
CA LYS A 76 -3.18 1.87 10.28
C LYS A 76 -4.41 1.20 9.66
N TRP A 77 -4.80 0.06 10.19
CA TRP A 77 -5.98 -0.70 9.79
C TRP A 77 -6.81 -1.03 11.03
N VAL A 78 -8.03 -0.50 11.11
CA VAL A 78 -8.93 -0.71 12.23
C VAL A 78 -10.04 -1.64 11.77
N VAL A 79 -10.10 -2.86 12.30
CA VAL A 79 -11.20 -3.80 12.02
C VAL A 79 -12.35 -3.57 13.00
N LYS A 80 -12.02 -3.48 14.29
CA LYS A 80 -12.91 -3.19 15.44
C LYS A 80 -12.10 -2.43 16.50
N GLU A 81 -12.76 -1.84 17.50
CA GLU A 81 -12.08 -1.09 18.58
C GLU A 81 -10.91 -1.85 19.22
N ASN A 82 -11.04 -3.17 19.39
CA ASN A 82 -10.01 -4.03 20.00
C ASN A 82 -9.17 -4.85 18.99
N ASP A 83 -9.32 -4.56 17.69
CA ASP A 83 -8.61 -5.26 16.61
C ASP A 83 -8.04 -4.24 15.63
N THR A 84 -7.06 -3.50 16.15
CA THR A 84 -6.29 -2.50 15.42
C THR A 84 -4.95 -3.09 15.02
N TRP A 85 -4.59 -2.89 13.76
CA TRP A 85 -3.34 -3.33 13.18
C TRP A 85 -2.61 -2.15 12.57
N ALA A 86 -1.28 -2.18 12.61
CA ALA A 86 -0.46 -1.27 11.85
C ALA A 86 0.48 -2.02 10.95
N ARG A 87 0.58 -1.56 9.71
CA ARG A 87 1.64 -1.93 8.80
C ARG A 87 2.86 -1.09 9.16
N VAL A 88 3.95 -1.77 9.47
CA VAL A 88 5.19 -1.15 9.93
C VAL A 88 6.37 -1.62 9.09
N GLU A 89 7.41 -0.79 9.07
CA GLU A 89 8.71 -1.05 8.47
C GLU A 89 9.80 -0.89 9.53
N LEU A 90 10.65 -1.89 9.69
CA LEU A 90 11.77 -1.87 10.61
C LEU A 90 12.82 -0.85 10.13
N LEU A 91 13.14 0.12 10.99
CA LEU A 91 14.18 1.11 10.74
C LEU A 91 15.53 0.49 11.08
N THR A 92 16.14 -0.14 10.09
CA THR A 92 17.48 -0.71 10.22
C THR A 92 18.49 0.07 9.41
N ASN A 93 19.72 0.07 9.90
CA ASN A 93 20.83 0.67 9.19
C ASN A 93 21.14 -0.16 7.93
N GLN A 94 21.02 0.46 6.76
CA GLN A 94 21.21 -0.18 5.46
C GLN A 94 22.62 -0.77 5.28
N PHE A 95 23.60 -0.25 6.02
CA PHE A 95 24.99 -0.72 5.95
C PHE A 95 25.25 -2.07 6.62
N ILE A 96 24.37 -2.51 7.54
CA ILE A 96 24.60 -3.69 8.37
C ILE A 96 23.75 -4.89 7.90
N GLU A 97 22.71 -4.65 7.10
CA GLU A 97 21.70 -5.68 6.83
C GLU A 97 21.77 -6.32 5.44
N HIS A 98 21.47 -7.63 5.44
CA HIS A 98 21.29 -8.40 4.22
C HIS A 98 20.08 -7.90 3.40
N PRO A 99 20.22 -7.71 2.07
CA PRO A 99 19.16 -7.19 1.21
C PRO A 99 17.91 -8.09 1.14
N ASN A 100 18.01 -9.35 1.59
CA ASN A 100 16.95 -10.34 1.48
C ASN A 100 16.11 -10.51 2.77
N ARG A 101 16.28 -9.66 3.79
CA ARG A 101 15.47 -9.73 5.02
C ARG A 101 14.16 -8.98 4.85
N THR A 102 13.07 -9.59 5.29
CA THR A 102 11.76 -8.95 5.33
C THR A 102 11.73 -7.89 6.44
N LYS A 103 11.70 -6.60 6.03
CA LYS A 103 11.65 -5.46 6.97
C LYS A 103 10.25 -4.95 7.24
N ARG A 104 9.26 -5.40 6.45
CA ARG A 104 7.89 -4.91 6.49
C ARG A 104 6.93 -5.99 6.95
N GLY A 105 5.96 -5.61 7.77
CA GLY A 105 4.92 -6.52 8.22
C GLY A 105 3.80 -5.79 8.95
N TRP A 106 2.89 -6.58 9.50
CA TRP A 106 1.79 -6.10 10.33
C TRP A 106 2.09 -6.37 11.80
N ILE A 107 1.81 -5.42 12.66
CA ILE A 107 1.78 -5.59 14.11
C ILE A 107 0.36 -5.33 14.61
N LYS A 108 0.00 -6.00 15.69
CA LYS A 108 -1.20 -5.67 16.44
C LYS A 108 -0.85 -4.54 17.42
N ILE A 109 -1.69 -3.51 17.47
CA ILE A 109 -1.58 -2.37 18.40
C ILE A 109 -2.65 -2.51 19.47
#